data_AF-A0A078G4R9-F1
#
_entry.id   AF-A0A078G4R9-F1
#
_cell.length_a   1.000
_cell.length_b   1.000
_cell.length_c   1.000
_cell.angle_alpha   90.00
_cell.angle_beta   90.00
_cell.angle_gamma   90.00
#
_symmetry.space_group_name_H-M   'P 1'
#
loop_
_entity.id
_entity.type
_entity.pdbx_description
1 polymer ?
#
loop_
_entity_poly.entity_id
_entity_poly.type
_entity_poly.pdbx_seq_one_letter_code
_entity_poly.pdbx_strand_id
1 'polypeptide(L)'
;MEPSRDRLRLLVLYFLSSVICGQAKTGKDAPSVEPFLLRAVDDLNLSKTFPWGKLSFDYMLKEISHTMSHFEGEVKEGVIWPIPGFCIPMELLAFEAITKLGNKFRETAEDVDPTCPRMCQTKFKRSEMKGFPLSKINKELGDTKDIENILSVFEEEQTLLARITEPGDISDKDDLIVESWMKRLARGYVARFEDILEEDVAARQAPPPPTK
;
A
#
# COMPACT_ATOMS: atom_id res chain seq x y z
N MET A 1 -15.41 24.47 -11.12
CA MET A 1 -15.85 23.60 -12.22
C MET A 1 -15.83 22.19 -11.68
N GLU A 2 -17.00 21.60 -11.44
CA GLU A 2 -17.13 20.22 -10.94
C GLU A 2 -16.29 19.26 -11.81
N PRO A 3 -15.45 18.39 -11.23
CA PRO A 3 -14.80 17.34 -12.00
C PRO A 3 -15.87 16.54 -12.75
N SER A 4 -15.78 16.43 -14.07
CA SER A 4 -16.77 15.63 -14.80
C SER A 4 -16.74 14.19 -14.28
N ARG A 5 -17.91 13.57 -14.14
CA ARG A 5 -18.05 12.18 -13.67
C ARG A 5 -17.13 11.21 -14.44
N ASP A 6 -16.87 11.50 -15.71
CA ASP A 6 -15.95 10.74 -16.55
C ASP A 6 -14.48 10.90 -16.16
N ARG A 7 -14.04 12.07 -15.68
CA ARG A 7 -12.69 12.26 -15.12
C ARG A 7 -12.50 11.44 -13.84
N LEU A 8 -13.49 11.46 -12.95
CA LEU A 8 -13.46 10.63 -11.74
C LEU A 8 -13.39 9.15 -12.10
N ARG A 9 -14.20 8.70 -13.06
CA ARG A 9 -14.16 7.33 -13.57
C ARG A 9 -12.81 6.94 -14.13
N LEU A 10 -12.20 7.80 -14.94
CA LEU A 10 -10.87 7.57 -15.50
C LEU A 10 -9.79 7.44 -14.40
N LEU A 11 -9.87 8.30 -13.38
CA LEU A 11 -8.95 8.26 -12.22
C LEU A 11 -9.12 6.97 -11.40
N VAL A 12 -10.35 6.59 -11.10
CA VAL A 12 -10.65 5.32 -10.40
C VAL A 12 -10.15 4.15 -11.24
N LEU A 13 -10.39 4.15 -12.55
CA LEU A 13 -9.93 3.07 -13.42
C LEU A 13 -8.40 2.95 -13.43
N TYR A 14 -7.71 4.08 -13.54
CA TYR A 14 -6.25 4.12 -13.46
C TYR A 14 -5.76 3.57 -12.13
N PHE A 15 -6.35 3.99 -11.02
CA PHE A 15 -5.99 3.51 -9.69
C PHE A 15 -6.21 2.00 -9.56
N LEU A 16 -7.37 1.48 -9.95
CA LEU A 16 -7.66 0.06 -9.86
C LEU A 16 -6.73 -0.78 -10.76
N SER A 17 -6.45 -0.32 -11.97
CA SER A 17 -5.68 -1.08 -12.95
C SER A 17 -4.18 -1.05 -12.64
N SER A 18 -3.65 0.14 -12.34
CA SER A 18 -2.22 0.37 -12.18
C SER A 18 -1.73 0.24 -10.73
N VAL A 19 -2.59 0.48 -9.74
CA VAL A 19 -2.20 0.45 -8.32
C VAL A 19 -2.71 -0.83 -7.64
N ILE A 20 -3.99 -1.16 -7.78
CA ILE A 20 -4.58 -2.35 -7.14
C ILE A 20 -4.16 -3.63 -7.86
N CYS A 21 -4.29 -3.69 -9.19
CA CYS A 21 -3.88 -4.86 -9.98
C CYS A 21 -2.42 -4.79 -10.46
N GLY A 22 -1.81 -3.61 -10.47
CA GLY A 22 -0.41 -3.45 -10.86
C GLY A 22 -0.11 -3.73 -12.34
N GLN A 23 -1.09 -3.62 -13.25
CA GLN A 23 -0.90 -3.98 -14.66
C GLN A 23 0.29 -3.21 -15.28
N ALA A 24 1.42 -3.91 -15.47
CA ALA A 24 2.70 -3.29 -15.82
C ALA A 24 2.98 -3.22 -17.34
N LYS A 25 2.18 -3.93 -18.16
CA LYS A 25 2.33 -3.92 -19.61
C LYS A 25 1.63 -2.69 -20.20
N THR A 26 2.38 -1.88 -20.95
CA THR A 26 1.90 -0.64 -21.59
C THR A 26 2.06 -0.73 -23.11
N GLY A 27 1.29 0.07 -23.85
CA GLY A 27 1.41 0.15 -25.31
C GLY A 27 0.64 -0.95 -26.05
N LYS A 28 1.13 -1.38 -27.22
CA LYS A 28 0.41 -2.32 -28.09
C LYS A 28 0.25 -3.73 -27.51
N ASP A 29 1.11 -4.09 -26.56
CA ASP A 29 1.10 -5.39 -25.88
C ASP A 29 0.41 -5.32 -24.50
N ALA A 30 -0.22 -4.19 -24.17
CA ALA A 30 -0.99 -4.06 -22.96
C ALA A 30 -2.24 -4.96 -23.04
N PRO A 31 -2.53 -5.75 -21.99
CA PRO A 31 -3.79 -6.47 -21.92
C PRO A 31 -4.96 -5.47 -21.90
N SER A 32 -6.09 -5.88 -22.46
CA SER A 32 -7.33 -5.12 -22.30
C SER A 32 -7.63 -4.90 -20.82
N VAL A 33 -8.22 -3.75 -20.51
CA VAL A 33 -8.73 -3.47 -19.17
C VAL A 33 -9.69 -4.59 -18.76
N GLU A 34 -9.48 -5.12 -17.56
CA GLU A 34 -10.29 -6.20 -17.01
C GLU A 34 -11.78 -5.78 -16.97
N PRO A 35 -12.71 -6.58 -17.52
CA PRO A 35 -14.13 -6.22 -17.57
C PRO A 35 -14.74 -5.91 -16.20
N PHE A 36 -14.22 -6.55 -15.14
CA PHE A 36 -14.62 -6.29 -13.78
C PHE A 36 -14.26 -4.86 -13.33
N LEU A 37 -13.09 -4.34 -13.71
CA LEU A 37 -12.66 -2.98 -13.35
C LEU A 37 -13.51 -1.93 -14.06
N LEU A 38 -13.88 -2.17 -15.32
CA LEU A 38 -14.81 -1.31 -16.06
C LEU A 38 -16.17 -1.22 -15.34
N ARG A 39 -16.71 -2.37 -14.92
CA ARG A 39 -17.96 -2.42 -14.15
C ARG A 39 -17.86 -1.67 -12.81
N ALA A 40 -16.74 -1.79 -12.10
CA ALA A 40 -16.52 -1.09 -10.84
C ALA A 40 -16.45 0.44 -11.01
N VAL A 41 -15.95 0.90 -12.16
CA VAL A 41 -15.88 2.33 -12.48
C VAL A 41 -17.23 2.88 -12.93
N ASP A 42 -18.05 2.07 -13.59
CA ASP A 42 -19.42 2.43 -13.94
C ASP A 42 -20.33 2.55 -12.72
N ASP A 43 -20.14 1.68 -11.73
CA ASP A 43 -20.80 1.68 -10.41
C ASP A 43 -19.83 2.10 -9.29
N LEU A 44 -19.71 3.42 -9.08
CA LEU A 44 -18.83 3.96 -8.04
C LEU A 44 -19.20 3.49 -6.62
N ASN A 45 -20.41 2.98 -6.39
CA ASN A 45 -20.80 2.43 -5.09
C ASN A 45 -20.17 1.04 -4.87
N LEU A 46 -20.07 0.24 -5.92
CA LEU A 46 -19.23 -0.96 -5.93
C LEU A 46 -17.77 -0.60 -5.65
N SER A 47 -17.26 0.50 -6.21
CA SER A 47 -15.90 0.97 -5.91
C SER A 47 -15.67 1.31 -4.44
N LYS A 48 -16.69 1.74 -3.69
CA LYS A 48 -16.57 2.01 -2.26
C LYS A 48 -16.66 0.75 -1.40
N THR A 49 -17.47 -0.22 -1.80
CA THR A 49 -17.85 -1.37 -0.96
C THR A 49 -17.07 -2.64 -1.26
N PHE A 50 -16.41 -2.72 -2.42
CA PHE A 50 -15.71 -3.91 -2.85
C PHE A 50 -14.37 -4.10 -2.08
N PRO A 51 -14.02 -5.33 -1.67
CA PRO A 51 -12.82 -5.60 -0.88
C PRO A 51 -11.55 -5.59 -1.76
N TRP A 52 -11.12 -4.41 -2.19
CA TRP A 52 -9.96 -4.22 -3.08
C TRP A 52 -8.67 -4.85 -2.57
N GLY A 53 -8.45 -4.84 -1.25
CA GLY A 53 -7.28 -5.48 -0.64
C GLY A 53 -7.23 -6.98 -0.90
N LYS A 54 -8.38 -7.68 -0.86
CA LYS A 54 -8.46 -9.11 -1.18
C LYS A 54 -8.16 -9.37 -2.65
N LEU A 55 -8.75 -8.58 -3.56
CA LEU A 55 -8.48 -8.71 -5.00
C LEU A 55 -6.99 -8.50 -5.31
N SER A 56 -6.38 -7.49 -4.70
CA SER A 56 -4.97 -7.19 -4.88
C SER A 56 -4.07 -8.33 -4.38
N PHE A 57 -4.41 -8.89 -3.21
CA PHE A 57 -3.72 -10.04 -2.65
C PHE A 57 -3.84 -11.29 -3.53
N ASP A 58 -5.04 -11.60 -4.03
CA ASP A 58 -5.27 -12.74 -4.92
C ASP A 58 -4.50 -12.57 -6.25
N TYR A 59 -4.46 -11.35 -6.79
CA TYR A 59 -3.68 -11.03 -8.00
C TYR A 59 -2.18 -11.22 -7.75
N MET A 60 -1.68 -10.73 -6.62
CA MET A 60 -0.29 -10.90 -6.21
C MET A 60 0.09 -12.37 -6.07
N LEU A 61 -0.72 -13.18 -5.38
CA LEU A 61 -0.46 -14.61 -5.23
C LEU A 61 -0.40 -15.33 -6.58
N LYS A 62 -1.27 -14.96 -7.52
CA LYS A 62 -1.24 -15.49 -8.89
C LYS A 62 0.05 -15.12 -9.60
N GLU A 63 0.51 -13.89 -9.50
CA GLU A 63 1.76 -13.44 -10.12
C GLU A 63 3.00 -14.05 -9.47
N ILE A 64 3.01 -14.23 -8.15
CA ILE A 64 4.05 -14.99 -7.44
C ILE A 64 4.07 -16.43 -7.93
N SER A 65 2.92 -17.10 -7.95
CA SER A 65 2.82 -18.48 -8.45
C SER A 65 3.29 -18.59 -9.90
N HIS A 66 2.91 -17.65 -10.76
CA HIS A 66 3.35 -17.59 -12.15
C HIS A 66 4.87 -17.42 -12.24
N THR A 67 5.44 -16.52 -11.44
CA THR A 67 6.88 -16.27 -11.35
C THR A 67 7.63 -17.54 -10.90
N MET A 68 7.16 -18.19 -9.84
CA MET A 68 7.75 -19.43 -9.33
C MET A 68 7.70 -20.55 -10.38
N SER A 69 6.60 -20.70 -11.10
CA SER A 69 6.50 -21.65 -12.22
C SER A 69 7.41 -21.27 -13.39
N HIS A 70 7.52 -19.99 -13.74
CA HIS A 70 8.33 -19.50 -14.86
C HIS A 70 9.83 -19.69 -14.63
N PHE A 71 10.28 -19.54 -13.38
CA PHE A 71 11.69 -19.63 -12.99
C PHE A 71 12.06 -20.93 -12.29
N GLU A 72 11.18 -21.94 -12.28
CA GLU A 72 11.40 -23.22 -11.58
C GLU A 72 11.79 -23.05 -10.09
N GLY A 73 11.28 -21.99 -9.48
CA GLY A 73 11.53 -21.63 -8.08
C GLY A 73 12.77 -20.77 -7.82
N GLU A 74 13.59 -20.45 -8.82
CA GLU A 74 14.80 -19.63 -8.63
C GLU A 74 14.97 -18.56 -9.73
N VAL A 75 14.85 -17.29 -9.34
CA VAL A 75 15.11 -16.16 -10.25
C VAL A 75 16.62 -16.05 -10.48
N LYS A 76 17.05 -16.23 -11.74
CA LYS A 76 18.47 -16.17 -12.12
C LYS A 76 19.08 -14.79 -11.82
N GLU A 77 20.34 -14.80 -11.42
CA GLU A 77 21.11 -13.58 -11.18
C GLU A 77 21.12 -12.68 -12.42
N GLY A 78 20.83 -11.38 -12.23
CA GLY A 78 20.72 -10.40 -13.31
C GLY A 78 19.35 -10.32 -14.01
N VAL A 79 18.39 -11.20 -13.68
CA VAL A 79 17.02 -11.12 -14.20
C VAL A 79 16.18 -10.18 -13.35
N ILE A 80 15.67 -9.11 -13.98
CA ILE A 80 14.79 -8.14 -13.34
C ILE A 80 13.33 -8.56 -13.58
N TRP A 81 12.70 -9.17 -12.58
CA TRP A 81 11.30 -9.59 -12.64
C TRP A 81 10.47 -8.92 -11.54
N PRO A 82 9.77 -7.81 -11.83
CA PRO A 82 8.91 -7.17 -10.85
C PRO A 82 7.64 -8.01 -10.66
N ILE A 83 7.21 -8.19 -9.40
CA ILE A 83 5.88 -8.72 -9.09
C ILE A 83 4.93 -7.51 -9.01
N PRO A 84 4.01 -7.33 -9.98
CA PRO A 84 3.07 -6.23 -9.96
C PRO A 84 2.02 -6.36 -8.84
N GLY A 85 1.49 -5.23 -8.35
CA GLY A 85 0.33 -5.19 -7.44
C GLY A 85 0.57 -4.38 -6.16
N PHE A 86 -0.17 -4.73 -5.09
CA PHE A 86 -0.15 -4.08 -3.76
C PHE A 86 1.24 -3.84 -3.17
N CYS A 87 2.24 -4.60 -3.62
CA CYS A 87 3.62 -4.49 -3.15
C CYS A 87 4.21 -3.10 -3.38
N ILE A 88 3.92 -2.41 -4.49
CA ILE A 88 4.57 -1.11 -4.77
C ILE A 88 4.07 -0.02 -3.81
N PRO A 89 2.75 0.17 -3.60
CA PRO A 89 2.27 1.07 -2.55
C PRO A 89 2.71 0.67 -1.15
N MET A 90 2.71 -0.63 -0.82
CA MET A 90 3.19 -1.10 0.49
C MET A 90 4.69 -0.87 0.69
N GLU A 91 5.50 -1.02 -0.35
CA GLU A 91 6.93 -0.70 -0.35
C GLU A 91 7.11 0.80 -0.14
N LEU A 92 6.30 1.64 -0.79
CA LEU A 92 6.32 3.08 -0.56
C LEU A 92 5.97 3.43 0.90
N LEU A 93 4.93 2.81 1.47
CA LEU A 93 4.54 2.99 2.87
C LEU A 93 5.64 2.55 3.84
N ALA A 94 6.32 1.43 3.58
CA ALA A 94 7.46 0.99 4.40
C ALA A 94 8.62 1.99 4.35
N PHE A 95 8.90 2.59 3.19
CA PHE A 95 9.97 3.58 3.03
C PHE A 95 9.54 4.96 3.54
N GLU A 96 8.25 5.21 3.70
CA GLU A 96 7.70 6.36 4.41
C GLU A 96 7.84 6.20 5.93
N ALA A 97 7.50 5.00 6.43
CA ALA A 97 7.59 4.67 7.83
C ALA A 97 9.04 4.60 8.32
N ILE A 98 9.96 4.11 7.48
CA ILE A 98 11.37 3.96 7.86
C ILE A 98 12.19 5.08 7.19
N THR A 99 12.39 6.17 7.92
CA THR A 99 13.00 7.42 7.43
C THR A 99 14.36 7.21 6.76
N LYS A 100 15.17 6.25 7.27
CA LYS A 100 16.45 5.86 6.64
C LYS A 100 16.25 5.35 5.21
N LEU A 101 15.27 4.48 5.00
CA LEU A 101 14.96 3.95 3.67
C LEU A 101 14.41 5.06 2.76
N GLY A 102 13.49 5.88 3.27
CA GLY A 102 12.95 7.04 2.55
C GLY A 102 14.06 7.96 2.04
N ASN A 103 14.93 8.44 2.93
CA ASN A 103 16.03 9.34 2.58
C ASN A 103 17.00 8.72 1.55
N LYS A 104 17.25 7.42 1.65
CA LYS A 104 18.16 6.73 0.76
C LYS A 104 17.58 6.53 -0.63
N PHE A 105 16.35 6.04 -0.71
CA PHE A 105 15.80 5.45 -1.92
C PHE A 105 14.66 6.25 -2.57
N ARG A 106 14.12 7.27 -1.88
CA ARG A 106 13.11 8.19 -2.42
C ARG A 106 13.69 9.59 -2.65
N GLU A 107 13.06 10.31 -3.55
CA GLU A 107 13.31 11.72 -3.85
C GLU A 107 11.99 12.46 -4.06
N THR A 108 12.01 13.77 -3.90
CA THR A 108 10.86 14.61 -4.22
C THR A 108 10.55 14.52 -5.71
N ALA A 109 9.28 14.36 -6.08
CA ALA A 109 8.88 14.40 -7.47
C ALA A 109 9.08 15.83 -8.04
N GLU A 110 9.34 15.92 -9.33
CA GLU A 110 9.47 17.22 -10.01
C GLU A 110 8.09 17.85 -10.18
N ASP A 111 8.00 19.18 -10.05
CA ASP A 111 6.77 19.96 -10.24
C ASP A 111 5.57 19.49 -9.40
N VAL A 112 5.83 19.03 -8.16
CA VAL A 112 4.79 18.58 -7.24
C VAL A 112 3.86 19.72 -6.85
N ASP A 113 2.56 19.50 -7.08
CA ASP A 113 1.51 20.33 -6.49
C ASP A 113 1.52 20.13 -4.97
N PRO A 114 1.78 21.17 -4.15
CA PRO A 114 1.81 21.07 -2.70
C PRO A 114 0.44 20.69 -2.10
N THR A 115 -0.64 20.77 -2.89
CA THR A 115 -1.98 20.31 -2.49
C THR A 115 -2.20 18.83 -2.75
N CYS A 116 -1.24 18.12 -3.35
CA CYS A 116 -1.33 16.69 -3.61
C CYS A 116 -1.01 15.87 -2.33
N PRO A 117 -1.64 14.71 -2.09
CA PRO A 117 -1.33 13.85 -0.95
C PRO A 117 0.16 13.50 -0.85
N ARG A 118 0.70 13.37 0.37
CA ARG A 118 2.12 13.16 0.66
C ARG A 118 2.78 12.03 -0.13
N MET A 119 2.09 10.91 -0.33
CA MET A 119 2.60 9.81 -1.14
C MET A 119 2.89 10.20 -2.59
N CYS A 120 2.19 11.19 -3.13
CA CYS A 120 2.38 11.68 -4.50
C CYS A 120 3.50 12.73 -4.62
N GLN A 121 3.98 13.26 -3.51
CA GLN A 121 5.02 14.30 -3.48
C GLN A 121 6.43 13.72 -3.66
N THR A 122 6.56 12.40 -3.59
CA THR A 122 7.85 11.72 -3.68
C THR A 122 7.74 10.50 -4.58
N LYS A 123 8.88 10.11 -5.15
CA LYS A 123 9.03 8.95 -6.03
C LYS A 123 10.28 8.17 -5.62
N PHE A 124 10.38 6.91 -6.04
CA PHE A 124 11.64 6.21 -5.91
C PHE A 124 12.69 6.85 -6.82
N LYS A 125 13.92 6.99 -6.31
CA LYS A 125 15.08 7.37 -7.11
C LYS A 125 15.22 6.40 -8.26
N ARG A 126 15.60 6.90 -9.44
CA ARG A 126 15.91 6.02 -10.57
C ARG A 126 17.01 5.03 -10.18
N SER A 127 16.66 3.76 -10.26
CA SER A 127 17.59 2.63 -10.16
C SER A 127 17.87 2.12 -11.57
N GLU A 128 19.07 1.60 -11.82
CA GLU A 128 19.40 0.91 -13.07
C GLU A 128 18.52 -0.35 -13.27
N MET A 129 17.85 -0.81 -12.20
CA MET A 129 16.88 -1.91 -12.20
C MET A 129 15.47 -1.40 -11.88
N LYS A 130 14.43 -2.23 -12.13
CA LYS A 130 13.02 -1.92 -11.79
C LYS A 130 12.71 -1.88 -10.28
N GLY A 131 13.72 -1.73 -9.43
CA GLY A 131 13.61 -1.73 -7.97
C GLY A 131 14.99 -1.71 -7.29
N PHE A 132 15.00 -1.89 -5.98
CA PHE A 132 16.24 -1.98 -5.18
C PHE A 132 16.49 -3.42 -4.74
N PRO A 133 17.72 -3.95 -4.87
CA PRO A 133 18.06 -5.27 -4.34
C PRO A 133 17.80 -5.34 -2.84
N LEU A 134 17.25 -6.47 -2.39
CA LEU A 134 17.02 -6.74 -0.97
C LEU A 134 18.31 -6.59 -0.15
N SER A 135 19.46 -6.98 -0.71
CA SER A 135 20.77 -6.79 -0.06
C SER A 135 21.12 -5.32 0.19
N LYS A 136 20.73 -4.41 -0.71
CA LYS A 136 20.93 -2.96 -0.52
C LYS A 136 19.96 -2.40 0.52
N ILE A 137 18.70 -2.85 0.50
CA ILE A 137 17.69 -2.46 1.49
C ILE A 137 18.12 -2.91 2.88
N ASN A 138 18.47 -4.18 3.07
CA ASN A 138 18.92 -4.74 4.35
C ASN A 138 20.17 -4.05 4.88
N LYS A 139 21.11 -3.68 4.00
CA LYS A 139 22.30 -2.91 4.38
C LYS A 139 21.96 -1.52 4.92
N GLU A 140 20.98 -0.84 4.30
CA GLU A 140 20.56 0.49 4.74
C GLU A 140 19.68 0.44 5.99
N LEU A 141 18.84 -0.60 6.13
CA LEU A 141 18.10 -0.91 7.35
C LEU A 141 19.05 -1.09 8.53
N GLY A 142 20.08 -1.92 8.37
CA GLY A 142 20.94 -2.33 9.48
C GLY A 142 20.10 -2.84 10.65
N ASP A 143 20.36 -2.31 11.84
CA ASP A 143 19.62 -2.67 13.08
C ASP A 143 18.61 -1.59 13.51
N THR A 144 18.16 -0.72 12.59
CA THR A 144 17.26 0.40 12.92
C THR A 144 15.93 -0.12 13.46
N LYS A 145 15.48 0.47 14.57
CA LYS A 145 14.15 0.21 15.17
C LYS A 145 13.20 1.40 15.07
N ASP A 146 13.65 2.46 14.39
CA ASP A 146 12.94 3.71 14.23
C ASP A 146 11.96 3.59 13.07
N ILE A 147 10.68 3.40 13.41
CA ILE A 147 9.56 3.31 12.47
C ILE A 147 8.56 4.40 12.84
N GLU A 148 8.38 5.37 11.96
CA GLU A 148 7.42 6.45 12.07
C GLU A 148 5.99 5.94 11.81
N ASN A 149 5.04 6.49 12.56
CA ASN A 149 3.63 6.20 12.34
C ASN A 149 3.11 6.99 11.14
N ILE A 150 3.09 6.36 9.97
CA ILE A 150 2.61 6.94 8.70
C ILE A 150 1.13 7.32 8.71
N LEU A 151 0.33 6.79 9.65
CA LEU A 151 -1.08 7.16 9.81
C LEU A 151 -1.25 8.49 10.54
N SER A 152 -0.18 9.03 11.12
CA SER A 152 -0.21 10.35 11.74
C SER A 152 -0.32 11.41 10.64
N VAL A 153 -1.31 12.29 10.79
CA VAL A 153 -1.55 13.41 9.88
C VAL A 153 -0.62 14.55 10.26
N PHE A 154 0.19 15.04 9.33
CA PHE A 154 0.99 16.24 9.54
C PHE A 154 0.11 17.51 9.52
N GLU A 155 0.54 18.59 10.16
CA GLU A 155 -0.24 19.84 10.24
C GLU A 155 -0.62 20.37 8.86
N GLU A 156 0.30 20.24 7.90
CA GLU A 156 0.12 20.64 6.50
C GLU A 156 -0.93 19.77 5.78
N GLU A 157 -1.12 18.52 6.21
CA GLU A 157 -2.05 17.56 5.62
C GLU A 157 -3.48 17.72 6.15
N GLN A 158 -3.68 18.29 7.35
CA GLN A 158 -5.00 18.45 7.97
C GLN A 158 -5.96 19.25 7.08
N THR A 159 -5.46 20.32 6.44
CA THR A 159 -6.26 21.16 5.55
C THR A 159 -6.64 20.41 4.26
N LEU A 160 -5.75 19.56 3.75
CA LEU A 160 -6.04 18.74 2.58
C LEU A 160 -7.09 17.68 2.90
N LEU A 161 -6.93 16.97 4.02
CA LEU A 161 -7.87 15.95 4.48
C LEU A 161 -9.28 16.55 4.70
N ALA A 162 -9.39 17.70 5.37
CA ALA A 162 -10.66 18.38 5.58
C ALA A 162 -11.39 18.77 4.27
N ARG A 163 -10.68 18.93 3.15
CA ARG A 163 -11.27 19.24 1.85
C ARG A 163 -11.75 18.00 1.09
N ILE A 164 -11.12 16.86 1.31
CA ILE A 164 -11.44 15.60 0.60
C ILE A 164 -12.43 14.73 1.38
N THR A 165 -12.55 14.93 2.69
CA THR A 165 -13.56 14.27 3.54
C THR A 165 -14.88 15.02 3.45
N GLU A 166 -15.96 14.35 3.01
CA GLU A 166 -17.28 14.99 3.00
C GLU A 166 -17.79 15.16 4.43
N PRO A 167 -18.57 16.22 4.74
CA PRO A 167 -19.14 16.43 6.09
C PRO A 167 -19.97 15.25 6.61
N GLY A 168 -20.49 14.40 5.71
CA GLY A 168 -21.21 13.16 6.04
C GLY A 168 -20.32 11.96 6.35
N ASP A 169 -19.06 11.94 5.89
CA ASP A 169 -18.11 10.82 6.11
C ASP A 169 -17.52 10.83 7.53
N ILE A 170 -17.66 11.94 8.26
CA ILE A 170 -17.25 12.07 9.68
C ILE A 170 -18.27 11.42 10.62
N SER A 171 -19.48 11.12 10.11
CA SER A 171 -20.56 10.50 10.89
C SER A 171 -20.50 8.97 10.88
N ASP A 172 -19.66 8.36 10.06
CA ASP A 172 -19.48 6.91 10.10
C ASP A 172 -18.75 6.59 11.41
N LYS A 173 -19.43 5.82 12.27
CA LYS A 173 -18.76 5.30 13.46
C LYS A 173 -17.60 4.45 12.97
N ASP A 174 -16.38 4.81 13.40
CA ASP A 174 -15.22 3.93 13.29
C ASP A 174 -15.67 2.51 13.66
N ASP A 175 -15.33 1.54 12.82
CA ASP A 175 -15.61 0.16 13.20
C ASP A 175 -14.86 -0.16 14.51
N LEU A 176 -15.31 -1.20 15.22
CA LEU A 176 -14.74 -1.55 16.52
C LEU A 176 -13.23 -1.82 16.45
N ILE A 177 -12.71 -2.20 15.28
CA ILE A 177 -11.30 -2.48 15.06
C ILE A 177 -10.54 -1.15 14.98
N VAL A 178 -10.97 -0.22 14.12
CA VAL A 178 -10.39 1.11 13.94
C VAL A 178 -10.45 1.90 15.24
N GLU A 179 -11.60 1.93 15.92
CA GLU A 179 -11.76 2.65 17.19
C GLU A 179 -10.81 2.08 18.27
N SER A 180 -10.66 0.76 18.34
CA SER A 180 -9.73 0.08 19.25
C SER A 180 -8.28 0.46 18.96
N TRP A 181 -7.89 0.47 17.68
CA TRP A 181 -6.55 0.87 17.25
C TRP A 181 -6.27 2.34 17.55
N MET A 182 -7.20 3.25 17.24
CA MET A 182 -7.07 4.68 17.53
C MET A 182 -6.94 4.95 19.03
N LYS A 183 -7.71 4.25 19.88
CA LYS A 183 -7.57 4.32 21.35
C LYS A 183 -6.22 3.79 21.85
N ARG A 184 -5.67 2.75 21.22
CA ARG A 184 -4.33 2.22 21.55
C ARG A 184 -3.24 3.20 21.14
N LEU A 185 -3.31 3.74 19.93
CA LEU A 185 -2.37 4.75 19.42
C LEU A 185 -2.36 6.00 20.30
N ALA A 186 -3.53 6.51 20.70
CA ALA A 186 -3.64 7.67 21.60
C ALA A 186 -3.01 7.45 22.98
N ARG A 187 -2.79 6.20 23.39
CA ARG A 187 -2.10 5.82 24.63
C ARG A 187 -0.60 5.58 24.44
N GLY A 188 -0.07 5.88 23.24
CA GLY A 188 1.32 5.64 22.89
C GLY A 188 1.65 4.18 22.61
N TYR A 189 0.65 3.35 22.24
CA TYR A 189 0.90 1.97 21.84
C TYR A 189 1.74 1.93 20.56
N VAL A 190 2.86 1.20 20.61
CA VAL A 190 3.72 0.93 19.46
C VAL A 190 3.67 -0.57 19.19
N ALA A 191 3.20 -0.94 18.00
CA ALA A 191 3.20 -2.33 17.57
C ALA A 191 4.62 -2.72 17.12
N ARG A 192 5.23 -3.69 17.81
CA ARG A 192 6.47 -4.33 17.38
C ARG A 192 6.15 -5.75 16.96
N PHE A 193 6.53 -6.11 15.74
CA PHE A 193 6.18 -7.42 15.19
C PHE A 193 6.85 -8.55 15.97
N GLU A 194 8.02 -8.31 16.55
CA GLU A 194 8.69 -9.25 17.45
C GLU A 194 7.85 -9.53 18.68
N ASP A 195 7.38 -8.49 19.37
CA ASP A 195 6.56 -8.62 20.58
C ASP A 195 5.23 -9.35 20.26
N ILE A 196 4.61 -9.02 19.13
CA ILE A 196 3.36 -9.66 18.66
C ILE A 196 3.61 -11.13 18.29
N LEU A 197 4.74 -11.45 17.66
CA LEU A 197 5.12 -12.82 17.33
C LEU A 197 5.40 -13.63 18.59
N GLU A 198 6.10 -13.06 19.57
CA GLU A 198 6.35 -13.69 20.86
C GLU A 198 5.05 -13.95 21.63
N GLU A 199 4.13 -12.97 21.65
CA GLU A 199 2.80 -13.12 22.23
C GLU A 199 1.98 -14.22 21.53
N ASP A 200 1.98 -14.27 20.20
CA ASP A 200 1.28 -15.30 19.42
C ASP A 200 1.89 -16.70 19.65
N VAL A 201 3.22 -16.82 19.66
CA VAL A 201 3.92 -18.08 19.96
C VAL A 201 3.61 -18.53 21.40
N ALA A 202 3.62 -17.62 22.37
CA ALA A 202 3.28 -17.92 23.75
C ALA A 202 1.80 -18.32 23.91
N ALA A 203 0.88 -17.65 23.23
CA ALA A 203 -0.55 -17.95 23.26
C ALA A 203 -0.86 -19.33 22.64
N ARG A 204 -0.11 -19.76 21.63
CA ARG A 204 -0.21 -21.12 21.05
C ARG A 204 0.34 -22.21 21.96
N GLN A 205 1.25 -21.87 22.86
CA GLN A 205 1.81 -22.79 23.87
C GLN A 205 1.00 -22.81 25.17
N ALA A 206 0.10 -21.84 25.37
CA ALA A 206 -0.74 -21.77 26.55
C ALA A 206 -1.83 -22.86 26.54
N PRO A 207 -2.12 -23.50 27.68
CA PRO A 207 -3.21 -24.45 27.78
C PRO A 207 -4.55 -23.74 27.46
N PRO A 208 -5.52 -24.46 26.87
CA PRO A 208 -6.79 -23.87 26.48
C PRO A 208 -7.48 -23.24 27.70
N PRO A 209 -8.16 -22.09 27.53
CA PRO A 209 -8.84 -21.43 28.62
C PRO A 209 -9.89 -22.38 29.22
N PRO A 210 -10.07 -22.38 30.56
CA PRO A 210 -11.01 -23.27 31.21
C PRO A 210 -12.42 -23.03 30.65
N THR A 211 -13.05 -24.12 30.20
CA THR A 211 -14.43 -24.13 29.74
C THR A 211 -15.34 -23.67 30.87
N LYS A 212 -16.10 -22.59 30.61
CA LYS A 212 -17.23 -22.19 31.45
C LYS A 212 -18.41 -23.12 31.22
#